data_AF-A0A077EAY9-F1
#
_entry.id   AF-A0A077EAY9-F1
#
_cell.length_a   1.000
_cell.length_b   1.000
_cell.length_c   1.000
_cell.angle_alpha   90.00
_cell.angle_beta   90.00
_cell.angle_gamma   90.00
#
_symmetry.space_group_name_H-M   'P 1'
#
loop_
_entity.id
_entity.type
_entity.pdbx_description
1 polymer ?
#
loop_
_entity_poly.entity_id
_entity_poly.type
_entity_poly.pdbx_seq_one_letter_code
_entity_poly.pdbx_strand_id
1 'polypeptide(L)' 'MNHSLTILEVGGLGGIVVMIISMIVVVAFVFGLVVAAIIKLIYESGGDKKYSKSNFWLTVLIVMLICGLISGVICGGM' A
#
# COMPACT_ATOMS: atom_id res chain seq x y z
N MET A 1 -27.96 -5.62 -0.33
CA MET A 1 -26.62 -5.74 0.30
C MET A 1 -26.66 -6.98 1.19
N ASN A 2 -26.00 -8.09 0.81
CA ASN A 2 -25.71 -9.30 1.63
C ASN A 2 -25.39 -10.58 0.82
N HIS A 3 -25.19 -10.54 -0.51
CA HIS A 3 -24.92 -11.77 -1.27
C HIS A 3 -23.42 -12.08 -1.46
N SER A 4 -22.53 -11.12 -1.25
CA SER A 4 -21.08 -11.27 -1.48
C SER A 4 -20.32 -11.86 -0.29
N LEU A 5 -20.87 -11.76 0.93
CA LEU A 5 -20.22 -12.27 2.16
C LEU A 5 -20.35 -13.80 2.27
N THR A 6 -21.42 -14.39 1.73
CA THR A 6 -21.68 -15.82 1.78
C THR A 6 -20.62 -16.65 1.04
N ILE A 7 -20.01 -16.11 -0.03
CA ILE A 7 -18.93 -16.80 -0.77
C ILE A 7 -17.64 -16.92 0.06
N LEU A 8 -17.36 -15.94 0.94
CA LEU A 8 -16.15 -15.93 1.78
C LEU A 8 -16.26 -16.84 3.01
N GLU A 9 -17.49 -17.09 3.47
CA GLU A 9 -17.80 -17.94 4.62
C GLU A 9 -18.00 -19.43 4.27
N VAL A 10 -18.44 -19.77 3.06
CA VAL A 10 -18.84 -21.15 2.69
C VAL A 10 -17.64 -22.10 2.41
N GLY A 11 -16.42 -21.60 2.26
CA GLY A 11 -15.26 -22.43 1.85
C GLY A 11 -13.95 -22.23 2.61
N GLY A 12 -13.94 -21.54 3.76
CA GLY A 12 -12.69 -21.23 4.49
C GLY A 12 -11.76 -20.23 3.78
N LEU A 13 -12.21 -19.61 2.68
CA LEU A 13 -11.44 -18.63 1.91
C LEU A 13 -11.28 -17.28 2.64
N GLY A 14 -12.15 -16.94 3.60
CA GLY A 14 -12.03 -15.70 4.37
C GLY A 14 -10.67 -15.52 5.04
N GLY A 15 -10.12 -16.58 5.63
CA GLY A 15 -8.79 -16.54 6.26
C GLY A 15 -7.67 -16.29 5.24
N ILE A 16 -7.76 -16.91 4.07
CA ILE A 16 -6.76 -16.79 2.99
C ILE A 16 -6.77 -15.37 2.41
N VAL A 17 -7.95 -14.80 2.18
CA VAL A 17 -8.10 -13.44 1.66
C VAL A 17 -7.54 -12.41 2.64
N VAL A 18 -7.84 -12.55 3.94
CA VAL A 18 -7.26 -11.67 4.98
C VAL A 18 -5.73 -11.81 5.04
N MET A 19 -5.20 -13.02 4.89
CA MET A 19 -3.75 -13.25 4.84
C MET A 19 -3.08 -12.58 3.63
N ILE A 20 -3.68 -12.68 2.45
CA ILE A 20 -3.13 -12.06 1.22
C ILE A 20 -3.18 -10.54 1.31
N ILE A 21 -4.32 -9.97 1.72
CA ILE A 21 -4.47 -8.52 1.88
C ILE A 21 -3.48 -7.99 2.90
N SER A 22 -3.33 -8.66 4.05
CA SER A 22 -2.37 -8.23 5.07
C SER A 22 -0.92 -8.29 4.57
N MET A 23 -0.51 -9.30 3.80
CA MET A 23 0.82 -9.33 3.16
C MET A 23 1.02 -8.18 2.18
N ILE A 24 0.04 -7.90 1.31
CA ILE A 24 0.13 -6.80 0.33
C ILE A 24 0.28 -5.46 1.04
N VAL A 25 -0.51 -5.23 2.09
CA VAL A 25 -0.45 -4.02 2.92
C VAL A 25 0.93 -3.86 3.56
N VAL A 26 1.49 -4.94 4.13
CA VAL A 26 2.83 -4.90 4.76
C VAL A 26 3.91 -4.58 3.73
N VAL A 27 3.90 -5.25 2.59
CA VAL A 27 4.91 -5.03 1.53
C VAL A 27 4.80 -3.62 0.96
N ALA A 28 3.58 -3.15 0.65
CA ALA A 28 3.34 -1.81 0.14
C ALA A 28 3.78 -0.72 1.13
N PHE A 29 3.56 -0.95 2.43
CA PHE A 29 3.98 -0.03 3.49
C PHE A 29 5.50 0.06 3.59
N VAL A 30 6.20 -1.08 3.61
CA VAL A 30 7.68 -1.11 3.65
C VAL A 30 8.26 -0.44 2.39
N PHE A 31 7.71 -0.74 1.22
CA PHE A 31 8.15 -0.12 -0.03
C PHE A 31 7.94 1.40 -0.04
N GLY A 32 6.77 1.86 0.43
CA GLY A 32 6.46 3.29 0.56
C GLY A 32 7.45 4.01 1.48
N LEU A 33 7.84 3.41 2.61
CA LEU A 33 8.85 3.98 3.51
C LEU A 33 10.23 4.08 2.86
N VAL A 34 10.65 3.08 2.08
CA VAL A 34 11.93 3.11 1.35
C VAL A 34 11.94 4.24 0.32
N VAL A 35 10.88 4.34 -0.49
CA VAL A 35 10.75 5.40 -1.50
C VAL A 35 10.76 6.79 -0.85
N ALA A 36 9.99 6.97 0.24
CA ALA A 36 9.94 8.23 0.96
C ALA A 36 11.29 8.60 1.61
N ALA A 37 12.06 7.61 2.09
CA ALA A 37 13.42 7.83 2.59
C ALA A 37 14.40 8.26 1.49
N ILE A 38 14.33 7.64 0.30
CA ILE A 38 15.14 8.02 -0.86
C ILE A 38 14.81 9.46 -1.29
N ILE A 39 13.52 9.79 -1.43
CA ILE A 39 13.08 11.13 -1.82
C ILE A 39 13.53 12.16 -0.79
N LYS A 40 13.42 11.84 0.51
CA LYS A 40 13.90 12.69 1.58
C LYS A 40 15.41 12.95 1.46
N LEU A 41 16.22 11.90 1.24
CA LEU A 41 17.67 12.04 1.06
C LEU A 41 18.02 12.92 -0.14
N ILE A 42 17.33 12.75 -1.27
CA ILE A 42 17.56 13.55 -2.48
C ILE A 42 17.16 15.02 -2.26
N TYR A 43 15.99 15.27 -1.66
CA TYR A 43 15.51 16.63 -1.39
C TYR A 43 16.42 17.38 -0.41
N GLU A 44 16.88 16.70 0.64
CA GLU A 44 17.74 17.28 1.67
C GLU A 44 19.21 17.37 1.21
N SER A 45 19.64 16.54 0.26
CA SER A 45 20.96 16.63 -0.39
C SER A 45 21.06 17.78 -1.40
N GLY A 46 19.94 18.29 -1.92
CA GLY A 46 19.91 19.27 -3.02
C GLY A 46 19.63 20.73 -2.61
N GLY A 47 19.30 20.99 -1.34
CA GLY A 47 19.11 22.36 -0.84
C GLY A 47 18.62 22.42 0.60
N ASP A 48 18.73 23.59 1.22
CA ASP A 48 18.38 23.89 2.63
C ASP A 48 16.89 23.73 3.01
N LYS A 49 16.07 23.08 2.18
CA LYS A 49 14.64 22.86 2.46
C LYS A 49 14.43 21.53 3.17
N LYS A 50 14.07 21.60 4.46
CA LYS A 50 13.69 20.44 5.25
C LYS A 50 12.47 19.74 4.67
N TYR A 51 12.61 18.44 4.47
CA TYR A 51 11.49 17.59 4.06
C TYR A 51 10.46 17.51 5.19
N SER A 52 9.31 18.17 5.02
CA SER A 52 8.26 18.23 6.04
C SER A 52 7.67 16.85 6.30
N LYS A 53 7.35 16.55 7.57
CA LYS A 53 6.72 15.28 7.97
C LYS A 53 5.39 15.05 7.27
N SER A 54 4.64 16.12 6.95
CA SER A 54 3.39 16.01 6.18
C SER A 54 3.62 15.52 4.76
N ASN A 55 4.67 15.99 4.09
CA ASN A 55 5.01 15.55 2.73
C ASN A 55 5.50 14.11 2.72
N PHE A 56 6.26 13.71 3.74
CA PHE A 56 6.69 12.31 3.90
C PHE A 56 5.51 11.35 3.97
N TRP A 57 4.54 11.63 4.84
CA TRP A 57 3.40 10.75 5.01
C TRP A 57 2.48 10.76 3.79
N LEU A 58 2.34 11.90 3.13
CA LEU A 58 1.60 12.03 1.88
C LEU A 58 2.23 11.21 0.75
N THR A 59 3.56 11.19 0.63
CA THR A 59 4.27 10.33 -0.32
C THR A 59 4.07 8.85 -0.01
N VAL A 60 4.19 8.43 1.25
CA VAL A 60 3.96 7.04 1.66
C VAL A 60 2.52 6.61 1.33
N LEU A 61 1.53 7.45 1.64
CA LEU A 61 0.11 7.19 1.35
C LEU A 61 -0.15 7.05 -0.15
N ILE A 62 0.42 7.94 -0.98
CA ILE A 62 0.25 7.88 -2.45
C ILE A 62 0.85 6.60 -3.01
N VAL A 63 2.06 6.22 -2.59
CA VAL A 63 2.70 4.99 -3.03
C VAL A 63 1.87 3.78 -2.60
N MET A 64 1.39 3.76 -1.36
CA MET A 64 0.56 2.67 -0.84
C MET A 64 -0.77 2.55 -1.59
N LEU A 65 -1.38 3.68 -1.96
CA LEU A 65 -2.58 3.73 -2.78
C LEU A 65 -2.32 3.15 -4.17
N ILE A 66 -1.27 3.60 -4.86
CA ILE A 66 -0.92 3.15 -6.22
C ILE A 66 -0.56 1.66 -6.24
N CYS A 67 0.27 1.19 -5.29
CA CYS A 67 0.61 -0.23 -5.19
C CYS A 67 -0.62 -1.10 -4.93
N GLY A 68 -1.55 -0.63 -4.08
CA GLY A 68 -2.82 -1.30 -3.83
C GLY A 68 -3.70 -1.38 -5.08
N LEU A 69 -3.82 -0.27 -5.83
CA LEU A 69 -4.57 -0.23 -7.10
C LEU A 69 -3.98 -1.19 -8.13
N ILE A 70 -2.66 -1.14 -8.35
CA ILE A 70 -1.97 -2.00 -9.33
C ILE A 70 -2.11 -3.47 -8.93
N SER A 71 -1.88 -3.80 -7.66
CA SER A 71 -2.03 -5.17 -7.17
C SER A 71 -3.48 -5.67 -7.30
N GLY A 72 -4.46 -4.78 -7.11
CA GLY A 72 -5.87 -5.10 -7.30
C GLY A 72 -6.23 -5.37 -8.76
N VAL A 73 -5.69 -4.59 -9.70
CA VAL A 73 -5.91 -4.81 -11.14
C VAL A 73 -5.24 -6.10 -11.62
N ILE A 74 -4.00 -6.39 -11.19
CA ILE A 74 -3.26 -7.59 -11.62
C ILE A 74 -3.83 -8.86 -10.97
N CYS A 75 -4.11 -8.84 -9.67
CA CYS A 75 -4.58 -10.02 -8.93
C CYS A 75 -6.10 -10.23 -9.05
N GLY A 76 -6.86 -9.19 -9.39
CA GLY A 76 -8.32 -9.22 -9.53
C GLY A 76 -8.83 -9.69 -10.89
N GLY A 77 -7.95 -9.88 -11.87
CA GLY A 77 -8.30 -10.47 -13.17
C GLY A 77 -9.37 -9.70 -13.94
N MET A 78 -9.19 -8.38 -14.07
CA MET A 78 -9.91 -7.59 -15.08
C MET A 78 -9.34 -7.81 -16.48
#